data_AF-A0AAQ4RFV5-F1
#
_entry.id   AF-A0AAQ4RFV5-F1
#
_cell.length_a   1.000
_cell.length_b   1.000
_cell.length_c   1.000
_cell.angle_alpha   90.00
_cell.angle_beta   90.00
_cell.angle_gamma   90.00
#
_symmetry.space_group_name_H-M   'P 1'
#
loop_
_entity.id
_entity.type
_entity.pdbx_description
1 polymer ?
#
loop_
_entity_poly.entity_id
_entity_poly.type
_entity_poly.pdbx_seq_one_letter_code
_entity_poly.pdbx_strand_id
1 'polypeptide(L)'
;MTTAALTAGLERIPDQLGYLVISEDGVLASAGELENDEQTAAVMMQMVRTASRFKLPGSAEPPFKRMSGNQALALVEALSSVPGSGDPSPVLTRRLLSSVTLEDFVYMVTVSGQKVFVVKRQNNQQEPIST
;
A
#
# COMPACT_ATOMS: atom_id res chain seq x y z
N MET A 1 -17.83 6.67 -9.59
CA MET A 1 -17.46 5.74 -8.50
C MET A 1 -17.35 6.55 -7.22
N THR A 2 -17.96 6.08 -6.14
CA THR A 2 -17.89 6.75 -4.83
C THR A 2 -16.59 6.38 -4.12
N THR A 3 -15.89 7.37 -3.54
CA THR A 3 -14.65 7.19 -2.77
C THR A 3 -14.81 6.16 -1.64
N ALA A 4 -16.00 6.08 -1.04
CA ALA A 4 -16.33 5.13 0.02
C ALA A 4 -16.09 3.66 -0.35
N ALA A 5 -16.31 3.27 -1.62
CA ALA A 5 -16.08 1.90 -2.04
C ALA A 5 -14.57 1.58 -2.17
N LEU A 6 -13.73 2.60 -2.36
CA LEU A 6 -12.28 2.46 -2.45
C LEU A 6 -11.63 2.28 -1.07
N THR A 7 -12.25 2.79 -0.02
CA THR A 7 -11.70 2.81 1.33
C THR A 7 -12.23 1.69 2.23
N ALA A 8 -13.42 1.14 1.94
CA ALA A 8 -14.03 0.06 2.73
C ALA A 8 -13.16 -1.20 2.85
N GLY A 9 -12.32 -1.49 1.86
CA GLY A 9 -11.34 -2.59 1.95
C GLY A 9 -10.18 -2.24 2.89
N LEU A 10 -9.71 -0.99 2.86
CA LEU A 10 -8.55 -0.52 3.61
C LEU A 10 -8.83 -0.45 5.12
N GLU A 11 -10.06 -0.07 5.49
CA GLU A 11 -10.52 -0.02 6.89
C GLU A 11 -10.60 -1.40 7.55
N ARG A 12 -10.63 -2.48 6.77
CA ARG A 12 -10.68 -3.86 7.28
C ARG A 12 -9.30 -4.44 7.58
N ILE A 13 -8.23 -3.71 7.28
CA ILE A 13 -6.87 -4.18 7.51
C ILE A 13 -6.61 -4.18 9.02
N PRO A 14 -6.15 -5.29 9.61
CA PRO A 14 -5.86 -5.35 11.04
C PRO A 14 -4.74 -4.40 11.42
N ASP A 15 -4.75 -3.87 12.64
CA ASP A 15 -3.73 -2.95 13.18
C ASP A 15 -3.51 -1.68 12.32
N GLN A 16 -4.51 -1.31 11.51
CA GLN A 16 -4.48 -0.13 10.66
C GLN A 16 -4.68 1.13 11.51
N LEU A 17 -3.75 2.07 11.36
CA LEU A 17 -3.75 3.36 12.08
C LEU A 17 -4.20 4.50 11.17
N GLY A 18 -4.05 4.35 9.85
CA GLY A 18 -4.46 5.34 8.87
C GLY A 18 -4.26 4.83 7.44
N TYR A 19 -4.94 5.45 6.48
CA TYR A 19 -4.75 5.16 5.06
C TYR A 19 -4.72 6.44 4.22
N LEU A 20 -4.08 6.36 3.06
CA LEU A 20 -4.10 7.37 2.01
C LEU A 20 -4.38 6.71 0.66
N VAL A 21 -5.23 7.36 -0.14
CA VAL A 21 -5.45 7.03 -1.55
C VAL A 21 -5.11 8.27 -2.36
N ILE A 22 -4.16 8.14 -3.28
CA ILE A 22 -3.57 9.27 -4.01
C ILE A 22 -3.68 8.99 -5.51
N SER A 23 -4.09 9.99 -6.29
CA SER A 23 -4.01 9.98 -7.77
C SER A 23 -2.99 11.01 -8.27
N GLU A 24 -2.85 11.16 -9.57
CA GLU A 24 -2.01 12.22 -10.14
C GLU A 24 -2.51 13.63 -9.80
N ASP A 25 -3.82 13.79 -9.57
CA ASP A 25 -4.47 15.07 -9.26
C ASP A 25 -4.38 15.45 -7.76
N GLY A 26 -3.97 14.51 -6.89
CA GLY A 26 -3.85 14.74 -5.45
C GLY A 26 -4.43 13.62 -4.59
N VAL A 27 -4.76 13.94 -3.33
CA VAL A 27 -5.34 12.99 -2.37
C VAL A 27 -6.82 12.77 -2.68
N LEU A 28 -7.19 11.52 -2.96
CA LEU A 28 -8.57 11.10 -3.19
C LEU A 28 -9.30 10.73 -1.90
N ALA A 29 -8.58 10.14 -0.94
CA ALA A 29 -9.10 9.76 0.36
C ALA A 29 -7.98 9.70 1.38
N SER A 30 -8.27 10.08 2.62
CA SER A 30 -7.37 9.93 3.77
C SER A 30 -8.18 9.65 5.02
N ALA A 31 -7.62 8.93 5.99
CA ALA A 31 -8.26 8.69 7.28
C ALA A 31 -7.24 8.28 8.36
N GLY A 32 -7.68 8.38 9.62
CA GLY A 32 -6.89 8.02 10.79
C GLY A 32 -5.71 8.96 10.98
N GLU A 33 -4.56 8.43 11.38
CA GLU A 33 -3.35 9.23 11.58
C GLU A 33 -2.77 9.85 10.31
N LEU A 34 -3.26 9.43 9.13
CA LEU A 34 -2.86 10.01 7.84
C LEU A 34 -3.91 10.99 7.29
N GLU A 35 -4.96 11.29 8.05
CA GLU A 35 -5.99 12.23 7.62
C GLU A 35 -5.40 13.62 7.37
N ASN A 36 -5.62 14.17 6.17
CA ASN A 36 -5.09 15.47 5.74
C ASN A 36 -3.55 15.61 5.78
N ASP A 37 -2.81 14.49 5.86
CA ASP A 37 -1.35 14.50 5.80
C ASP A 37 -0.84 14.53 4.35
N GLU A 38 -0.95 15.71 3.73
CA GLU A 38 -0.49 15.95 2.37
C GLU A 38 1.03 15.78 2.21
N GLN A 39 1.79 16.03 3.27
CA GLN A 39 3.24 15.88 3.26
C GLN A 39 3.62 14.41 3.07
N THR A 40 3.04 13.51 3.87
CA THR A 40 3.25 12.07 3.71
C THR A 40 2.76 11.59 2.34
N ALA A 41 1.63 12.11 1.85
CA ALA A 41 1.13 11.78 0.52
C ALA A 41 2.13 12.15 -0.59
N ALA A 42 2.72 13.35 -0.53
CA ALA A 42 3.72 13.81 -1.49
C ALA A 42 4.98 12.94 -1.47
N VAL A 43 5.50 12.61 -0.28
CA VAL A 43 6.67 11.74 -0.12
C VAL A 43 6.39 10.34 -0.68
N MET A 44 5.25 9.73 -0.35
CA MET A 44 4.89 8.39 -0.82
C MET A 44 4.71 8.34 -2.34
N MET A 45 4.04 9.34 -2.93
CA MET A 45 3.89 9.45 -4.38
C MET A 45 5.25 9.60 -5.08
N GLN A 46 6.14 10.44 -4.54
CA GLN A 46 7.49 10.62 -5.08
C GLN A 46 8.33 9.34 -4.97
N MET A 47 8.22 8.61 -3.85
CA MET A 47 8.86 7.31 -3.67
C MET A 47 8.39 6.33 -4.74
N VAL A 48 7.09 6.18 -4.93
CA VAL A 48 6.50 5.29 -5.95
C VAL A 48 6.92 5.68 -7.37
N ARG A 49 6.95 6.97 -7.69
CA ARG A 49 7.40 7.46 -9.01
C ARG A 49 8.87 7.14 -9.26
N THR A 50 9.72 7.40 -8.28
CA THR A 50 11.16 7.11 -8.36
C THR A 50 11.41 5.60 -8.48
N ALA A 51 10.74 4.82 -7.63
CA ALA A 51 10.72 3.37 -7.64
C ALA A 51 10.34 2.77 -9.01
N SER A 52 9.29 3.32 -9.63
CA SER A 52 8.80 2.85 -10.93
C SER A 52 9.72 3.20 -12.10
N ARG A 53 10.56 4.24 -11.94
CA ARG A 53 11.59 4.62 -12.92
C ARG A 53 12.86 3.78 -12.78
N PHE A 54 13.09 3.19 -11.60
CA PHE A 54 14.22 2.31 -11.33
C PHE A 54 13.98 0.92 -11.93
N LYS A 55 14.41 0.74 -13.18
CA LYS A 55 14.58 -0.60 -13.77
C LYS A 55 16.04 -1.00 -13.54
N LEU A 56 16.29 -1.92 -12.61
CA LEU A 56 17.62 -2.53 -12.48
C LEU A 56 17.94 -3.26 -13.79
N PRO A 57 18.98 -2.87 -14.55
CA PRO A 57 19.35 -3.57 -15.77
C PRO A 57 19.83 -4.98 -15.42
N GLY A 58 19.19 -6.01 -16.00
CA GLY A 58 19.60 -7.41 -15.84
C GLY A 58 18.83 -8.24 -14.81
N SER A 59 17.86 -7.66 -14.08
CA SER A 59 16.94 -8.43 -13.22
C SER A 59 15.64 -8.73 -13.98
N ALA A 60 15.33 -10.01 -14.20
CA ALA A 60 14.02 -10.44 -14.68
C ALA A 60 12.92 -10.32 -13.60
N GLU A 61 13.29 -9.97 -12.37
CA GLU A 61 12.39 -9.77 -11.25
C GLU A 61 11.98 -8.30 -11.09
N PRO A 62 10.72 -8.03 -10.66
CA PRO A 62 10.27 -6.66 -10.40
C PRO A 62 11.18 -5.96 -9.39
N PRO A 63 11.34 -4.62 -9.48
CA PRO A 63 12.29 -3.85 -8.66
C PRO A 63 12.02 -3.89 -7.14
N PHE A 64 10.90 -4.48 -6.71
CA PHE A 64 10.50 -4.61 -5.32
C PHE A 64 10.34 -6.08 -4.96
N LYS A 65 11.14 -6.51 -3.98
CA LYS A 65 11.16 -7.86 -3.44
C LYS A 65 9.88 -8.10 -2.64
N ARG A 66 9.18 -9.22 -2.88
CA ARG A 66 8.07 -9.66 -2.03
C ARG A 66 8.55 -9.71 -0.57
N MET A 67 7.90 -8.95 0.29
CA MET A 67 7.98 -9.16 1.73
C MET A 67 7.39 -10.54 2.06
N SER A 68 8.21 -11.39 2.68
CA SER A 68 7.77 -12.65 3.26
C SER A 68 7.00 -12.33 4.53
N GLY A 69 5.67 -12.42 4.50
CA GLY A 69 4.84 -12.30 5.70
C GLY A 69 3.40 -11.90 5.40
N ASN A 70 2.48 -12.45 6.21
CA ASN A 70 1.02 -12.29 6.16
C ASN A 70 0.53 -10.83 6.02
N GLN A 71 1.40 -9.85 6.30
CA GLN A 71 1.13 -8.42 6.20
C GLN A 71 0.74 -8.00 4.78
N ALA A 72 1.47 -8.42 3.73
CA ALA A 72 1.17 -8.07 2.34
C ALA A 72 -0.15 -8.63 1.84
N LEU A 73 -0.54 -9.82 2.35
CA LEU A 73 -1.77 -10.49 1.96
C LEU A 73 -3.00 -9.65 2.35
N ALA A 74 -3.00 -9.07 3.55
CA ALA A 74 -4.10 -8.22 4.02
C ALA A 74 -4.38 -7.03 3.08
N LEU A 75 -3.34 -6.40 2.54
CA LEU A 75 -3.52 -5.28 1.61
C LEU A 75 -4.00 -5.75 0.24
N VAL A 76 -3.49 -6.90 -0.25
CA VAL A 76 -3.96 -7.51 -1.49
C VAL A 76 -5.44 -7.92 -1.37
N GLU A 77 -5.84 -8.52 -0.25
CA GLU A 77 -7.24 -8.88 0.04
C GLU A 77 -8.13 -7.64 0.12
N ALA A 78 -7.70 -6.62 0.87
CA ALA A 78 -8.40 -5.34 0.97
C ALA A 78 -8.67 -4.73 -0.42
N LEU A 79 -7.66 -4.70 -1.30
CA LEU A 79 -7.80 -4.17 -2.65
C LEU A 79 -8.59 -5.08 -3.59
N SER A 80 -8.56 -6.40 -3.40
CA SER A 80 -9.39 -7.32 -4.17
C SER A 80 -10.88 -7.10 -3.87
N SER A 81 -11.21 -6.62 -2.66
CA SER A 81 -12.56 -6.24 -2.25
C SER A 81 -12.97 -4.84 -2.72
N VAL A 82 -12.07 -4.05 -3.32
CA VAL A 82 -12.36 -2.69 -3.80
C VAL A 82 -12.93 -2.73 -5.23
N PRO A 83 -14.22 -2.38 -5.44
CA PRO A 83 -14.81 -2.33 -6.77
C PRO A 83 -14.20 -1.17 -7.58
N GLY A 84 -13.72 -1.48 -8.80
CA GLY A 84 -13.12 -0.48 -9.69
C GLY A 84 -11.60 -0.46 -9.75
N SER A 85 -10.91 -1.46 -9.19
CA SER A 85 -9.47 -1.69 -9.40
C SER A 85 -9.10 -1.99 -10.87
N GLY A 86 -10.11 -2.20 -11.73
CA GLY A 86 -10.01 -2.27 -13.19
C GLY A 86 -9.45 -3.57 -13.73
N ASP A 87 -9.12 -4.54 -12.87
CA ASP A 87 -8.46 -5.77 -13.29
C ASP A 87 -8.91 -6.96 -12.42
N PRO A 88 -9.73 -7.89 -12.96
CA PRO A 88 -10.11 -9.13 -12.27
C PRO A 88 -9.00 -10.20 -12.31
N SER A 89 -7.83 -9.87 -12.86
CA SER A 89 -6.73 -10.81 -13.05
C SER A 89 -5.91 -10.99 -11.76
N PRO A 90 -5.35 -12.18 -11.48
CA PRO A 90 -4.38 -12.42 -10.40
C PRO A 90 -3.07 -11.61 -10.54
N VAL A 91 -3.00 -10.71 -11.52
CA VAL A 91 -1.97 -9.69 -11.74
C VAL A 91 -1.96 -8.62 -10.65
N LEU A 92 -2.98 -8.55 -9.78
CA LEU A 92 -2.96 -7.73 -8.55
C LEU A 92 -1.71 -8.03 -7.69
N THR A 93 -1.20 -9.26 -7.74
CA THR A 93 0.04 -9.71 -7.08
C THR A 93 1.31 -9.11 -7.70
N ARG A 94 1.23 -8.54 -8.91
CA ARG A 94 2.35 -7.92 -9.65
C ARG A 94 2.37 -6.39 -9.54
N ARG A 95 1.57 -5.81 -8.63
CA ARG A 95 1.62 -4.40 -8.27
C ARG A 95 2.68 -4.18 -7.20
N LEU A 96 3.33 -3.02 -7.29
CA LEU A 96 4.52 -2.64 -6.54
C LEU A 96 4.22 -2.57 -5.04
N LEU A 97 4.29 -3.71 -4.35
CA LEU A 97 4.12 -3.81 -2.90
C LEU A 97 5.44 -3.42 -2.26
N SER A 98 5.57 -2.14 -1.92
CA SER A 98 6.70 -1.63 -1.16
C SER A 98 6.25 -1.34 0.26
N SER A 99 6.93 -1.94 1.25
CA SER A 99 6.74 -1.60 2.66
C SER A 99 7.90 -0.74 3.14
N VAL A 100 7.59 0.37 3.81
CA VAL A 100 8.57 1.19 4.53
C VAL A 100 8.35 0.95 6.03
N THR A 101 9.31 0.31 6.68
CA THR A 101 9.27 0.08 8.14
C THR A 101 10.01 1.22 8.84
N LEU A 102 9.32 1.89 9.76
CA LEU A 102 9.88 2.90 10.65
C LEU A 102 9.64 2.42 12.08
N GLU A 103 10.67 1.96 12.79
CA GLU A 103 10.65 1.52 14.20
C GLU A 103 9.33 0.87 14.67
N ASP A 104 8.33 1.67 15.07
CA ASP A 104 7.03 1.22 15.60
C ASP A 104 5.91 1.00 14.56
N PHE A 105 6.11 1.40 13.30
CA PHE A 105 5.09 1.40 12.25
C PHE A 105 5.59 0.85 10.92
N VAL A 106 4.66 0.29 10.14
CA VAL A 106 4.89 -0.12 8.76
C VAL A 106 3.94 0.63 7.84
N TYR A 107 4.50 1.31 6.85
CA TYR A 107 3.77 1.89 5.73
C TYR A 107 3.77 0.90 4.60
N MET A 108 2.60 0.38 4.27
CA MET A 108 2.41 -0.51 3.14
C MET A 108 1.89 0.30 1.95
N VAL A 109 2.59 0.23 0.82
CA VAL A 109 2.27 1.00 -0.39
C VAL A 109 2.04 0.06 -1.56
N THR A 110 1.02 0.35 -2.38
CA THR A 110 0.82 -0.31 -3.67
C THR A 110 0.17 0.59 -4.70
N VAL A 111 0.31 0.23 -5.97
CA VAL A 111 -0.18 1.03 -7.09
C VAL A 111 -1.23 0.25 -7.85
N SER A 112 -2.46 0.78 -7.91
CA SER A 112 -3.59 0.15 -8.57
C SER A 112 -4.43 1.14 -9.36
N GLY A 113 -4.64 0.87 -10.66
CA GLY A 113 -5.54 1.66 -11.51
C GLY A 113 -5.20 3.15 -11.53
N GLN A 114 -3.90 3.48 -11.66
CA GLN A 114 -3.33 4.84 -11.57
C GLN A 114 -3.46 5.52 -10.20
N LYS A 115 -3.85 4.77 -9.17
CA LYS A 115 -3.93 5.25 -7.79
C LYS A 115 -2.86 4.58 -6.95
N VAL A 116 -2.30 5.34 -6.02
CA VAL A 116 -1.41 4.83 -4.98
C VAL A 116 -2.23 4.65 -3.72
N PHE A 117 -2.15 3.46 -3.13
CA PHE A 117 -2.79 3.10 -1.87
C PHE A 117 -1.69 2.95 -0.83
N VAL A 118 -1.82 3.68 0.27
CA VAL A 118 -0.91 3.65 1.40
C VAL A 118 -1.70 3.28 2.65
N VAL A 119 -1.17 2.39 3.46
CA VAL A 119 -1.75 2.00 4.75
C VAL A 119 -0.65 2.05 5.80
N LYS A 120 -0.87 2.84 6.86
CA LYS A 120 -0.01 2.82 8.06
C LYS A 120 -0.56 1.80 9.02
N ARG A 121 0.30 0.89 9.48
CA ARG A 121 -0.01 -0.12 10.49
C ARG A 121 0.98 -0.06 11.63
N GLN A 122 0.55 -0.51 12.80
CA GLN A 122 1.48 -0.77 13.90
C GLN A 122 2.39 -1.97 13.56
N ASN A 123 3.70 -1.82 13.81
CA ASN A 123 4.69 -2.86 13.63
C ASN A 123 4.66 -3.82 14.84
N ASN A 124 3.69 -4.72 14.87
CA ASN A 124 3.75 -5.86 15.79
C ASN A 124 4.79 -6.85 15.26
N GLN A 125 6.06 -6.63 15.61
CA GLN A 125 7.06 -7.68 15.58
C GLN A 125 6.51 -8.81 16.46
N GLN A 126 6.05 -9.91 15.86
CA GLN A 126 5.76 -11.11 16.65
C GLN A 126 7.07 -11.51 17.31
N GLU A 127 7.15 -11.36 18.63
CA GLU A 127 8.25 -11.92 19.40
C GLU A 127 8.36 -13.40 19.00
N PRO A 128 9.56 -13.89 18.65
CA PRO A 128 9.73 -15.30 18.36
C PRO A 128 9.22 -16.07 19.57
N ILE A 129 8.32 -17.02 19.33
CA ILE A 129 7.78 -17.88 20.37
C ILE A 129 9.00 -18.63 20.95
N SER A 130 9.52 -18.16 22.08
CA SER A 130 10.55 -18.89 22.82
C SER A 130 9.92 -20.22 23.22
N THR A 131 10.37 -21.29 22.55
CA THR A 131 10.06 -22.67 22.94
C THR A 131 11.12 -23.14 23.92
#